data_AF-A0A843FCV2-F1
#
_entry.id   AF-A0A843FCV2-F1
#
_cell.length_a   1.000
_cell.length_b   1.000
_cell.length_c   1.000
_cell.angle_alpha   90.00
_cell.angle_beta   90.00
_cell.angle_gamma   90.00
#
_symmetry.space_group_name_H-M   'P 1'
#
loop_
_entity.id
_entity.type
_entity.pdbx_description
1 polymer ?
#
loop_
_entity_poly.entity_id
_entity_poly.type
_entity_poly.pdbx_seq_one_letter_code
_entity_poly.pdbx_strand_id
1 'polypeptide(L)'
;MNDDELRQALATLEAYKNQLNALTQQSQLLQVSFEETVRASETLNAFAKAKEGDEILVPVGASSFVTAKVTASPKAVVGIGNKVSV
;
A
#
# COMPACT_ATOMS: atom_id res chain seq x y z
N MET A 1 18.09 41.27 -18.04
CA MET A 1 17.18 40.68 -17.03
C MET A 1 17.05 41.71 -15.94
N ASN A 2 15.82 42.15 -15.67
CA ASN A 2 15.55 43.07 -14.58
C ASN A 2 15.55 42.28 -13.25
N ASP A 3 16.01 42.85 -12.14
CA ASP A 3 16.12 42.15 -10.84
C ASP A 3 14.76 41.60 -10.36
N ASP A 4 13.68 42.27 -10.73
CA ASP A 4 12.31 41.86 -10.43
C ASP A 4 11.91 40.56 -11.15
N GLU A 5 12.31 40.39 -12.42
CA GLU A 5 12.03 39.19 -13.21
C GLU A 5 12.74 37.97 -12.61
N LEU A 6 13.98 38.16 -12.13
CA LEU A 6 14.75 37.11 -11.48
C LEU A 6 14.11 36.70 -10.14
N ARG A 7 13.67 37.66 -9.33
CA ARG A 7 12.96 37.38 -8.06
C ARG A 7 11.66 36.62 -8.31
N GLN A 8 10.89 37.01 -9.32
CA GLN A 8 9.64 36.34 -9.65
C GLN A 8 9.87 34.90 -10.17
N ALA A 9 10.90 34.70 -10.99
CA ALA A 9 11.28 33.37 -11.44
C ALA A 9 11.71 32.45 -10.27
N LEU A 10 12.49 32.98 -9.32
CA LEU A 10 12.91 32.24 -8.12
C LEU A 10 11.72 31.87 -7.23
N ALA A 11 10.80 32.80 -6.98
CA ALA A 11 9.59 32.53 -6.21
C ALA A 11 8.71 31.45 -6.85
N THR A 12 8.58 31.48 -8.18
CA THR A 12 7.84 30.47 -8.94
C THR A 12 8.51 29.09 -8.85
N LEU A 13 9.84 29.04 -8.98
CA LEU A 13 10.61 27.81 -8.85
C LEU A 13 10.45 27.19 -7.45
N GLU A 14 10.46 28.01 -6.40
CA GLU A 14 10.28 27.55 -5.03
C GLU A 14 8.86 26.99 -4.79
N ALA A 15 7.84 27.66 -5.34
CA ALA A 15 6.46 27.16 -5.29
C ALA A 15 6.33 25.78 -5.98
N TYR A 16 6.94 25.61 -7.16
CA TYR A 16 6.93 24.31 -7.85
C TYR A 16 7.72 23.24 -7.12
N LYS A 17 8.85 23.57 -6.50
CA LYS A 17 9.57 22.62 -5.62
C LYS A 17 8.69 22.12 -4.48
N ASN A 18 7.97 23.02 -3.82
CA ASN A 18 7.07 22.65 -2.73
C ASN A 18 5.93 21.74 -3.21
N GLN A 19 5.36 22.03 -4.39
CA GLN A 19 4.34 21.18 -5.00
C GLN A 19 4.88 19.77 -5.35
N LEU A 20 6.08 19.69 -5.93
CA LEU A 20 6.72 18.41 -6.25
C LEU A 20 7.02 17.58 -5.00
N ASN A 21 7.46 18.23 -3.92
CA ASN A 21 7.70 17.56 -2.65
C ASN A 21 6.40 16.96 -2.08
N ALA A 22 5.30 17.72 -2.12
CA ALA A 22 3.99 17.24 -1.67
C ALA A 22 3.49 16.05 -2.49
N LEU A 23 3.64 16.10 -3.83
CA LEU A 23 3.27 14.98 -4.71
C LEU A 23 4.13 13.75 -4.46
N THR A 24 5.42 13.93 -4.22
CA THR A 24 6.34 12.83 -3.91
C THR A 24 5.95 12.13 -2.61
N GLN A 25 5.61 12.89 -1.57
CA GLN A 25 5.13 12.33 -0.31
C GLN A 25 3.81 11.56 -0.48
N GLN A 26 2.86 12.10 -1.24
CA GLN A 26 1.61 11.41 -1.54
C GLN A 26 1.84 10.11 -2.32
N SER A 27 2.73 10.12 -3.31
CA SER A 27 3.10 8.93 -4.08
C SER A 27 3.71 7.84 -3.20
N GLN A 28 4.58 8.20 -2.26
CA GLN A 28 5.16 7.24 -1.30
C GLN A 28 4.08 6.58 -0.44
N LEU A 29 3.09 7.34 0.05
CA LEU A 29 1.99 6.78 0.84
C LEU A 29 1.13 5.81 0.02
N LEU A 30 0.83 6.17 -1.24
CA LEU A 30 0.11 5.29 -2.16
C LEU A 30 0.87 4.01 -2.45
N GLN A 31 2.19 4.09 -2.64
CA GLN A 31 3.04 2.93 -2.87
C GLN A 31 2.97 1.94 -1.70
N VAL A 32 3.08 2.43 -0.45
CA VAL A 32 2.95 1.58 0.75
C VAL A 32 1.59 0.90 0.82
N SER A 33 0.51 1.65 0.55
CA SER A 33 -0.86 1.14 0.58
C SER A 33 -1.10 0.09 -0.52
N PHE A 34 -0.50 0.31 -1.69
CA PHE A 34 -0.55 -0.62 -2.82
C PHE A 34 0.17 -1.93 -2.49
N GLU A 35 1.38 -1.85 -1.93
CA GLU A 35 2.14 -3.04 -1.51
C GLU A 35 1.40 -3.88 -0.46
N GLU A 36 0.70 -3.23 0.47
CA GLU A 36 -0.16 -3.92 1.44
C GLU A 36 -1.31 -4.67 0.76
N THR A 37 -1.98 -4.02 -0.20
CA THR A 37 -3.07 -4.62 -0.96
C THR A 37 -2.59 -5.81 -1.81
N VAL A 38 -1.41 -5.70 -2.43
CA VAL A 38 -0.78 -6.79 -3.19
C VAL A 38 -0.48 -7.97 -2.28
N ARG A 39 0.13 -7.76 -1.11
CA ARG A 39 0.39 -8.85 -0.15
C ARG A 39 -0.89 -9.55 0.32
N ALA A 40 -1.95 -8.79 0.59
CA ALA A 40 -3.24 -9.35 0.97
C ALA A 40 -3.82 -10.23 -0.16
N SER A 41 -3.79 -9.73 -1.41
CA SER A 41 -4.22 -10.47 -2.60
C SER A 41 -3.43 -11.77 -2.81
N GLU A 42 -2.09 -11.72 -2.69
CA GLU A 42 -1.23 -12.90 -2.79
C GLU A 42 -1.56 -13.95 -1.72
N THR A 43 -1.78 -13.49 -0.48
CA THR A 43 -2.16 -14.35 0.64
C THR A 43 -3.49 -15.05 0.35
N LEU A 44 -4.51 -14.31 -0.06
CA LEU A 44 -5.83 -14.87 -0.42
C LEU A 44 -5.75 -15.86 -1.59
N ASN A 45 -4.92 -15.56 -2.59
CA ASN A 45 -4.67 -16.47 -3.71
C ASN A 45 -4.00 -17.78 -3.27
N ALA A 46 -3.10 -17.74 -2.28
CA ALA A 46 -2.51 -18.95 -1.71
C ALA A 46 -3.57 -19.81 -1.01
N PHE A 47 -4.44 -19.20 -0.19
CA PHE A 47 -5.57 -19.90 0.43
C PHE A 47 -6.54 -20.49 -0.59
N ALA A 48 -6.83 -19.76 -1.68
CA ALA A 48 -7.76 -20.23 -2.72
C ALA A 48 -7.24 -21.46 -3.50
N LYS A 49 -5.91 -21.65 -3.56
CA LYS A 49 -5.26 -22.76 -4.25
C LYS A 49 -4.95 -23.94 -3.33
N ALA A 50 -4.88 -23.71 -2.02
CA ALA A 50 -4.58 -24.72 -1.04
C ALA A 50 -5.77 -25.65 -0.78
N LYS A 51 -5.48 -26.91 -0.43
CA LYS A 51 -6.48 -27.89 -0.04
C LYS A 51 -6.66 -27.88 1.47
N GLU A 52 -7.80 -28.39 1.92
CA GLU A 52 -8.03 -28.60 3.35
C GLU A 52 -6.92 -29.47 3.94
N GLY A 53 -6.36 -29.02 5.07
CA GLY A 53 -5.27 -29.69 5.76
C GLY A 53 -3.87 -29.27 5.31
N ASP A 54 -3.73 -28.55 4.19
CA ASP A 54 -2.43 -28.03 3.75
C ASP A 54 -1.86 -27.03 4.77
N GLU A 55 -0.54 -27.08 4.96
CA GLU A 55 0.19 -26.05 5.70
C GLU A 55 0.66 -24.96 4.74
N ILE A 56 0.39 -23.70 5.10
CA ILE A 56 0.79 -22.53 4.33
C ILE A 56 1.47 -21.51 5.23
N LEU A 57 2.29 -20.66 4.61
CA LEU A 57 2.91 -19.51 5.28
C LEU A 57 2.04 -18.28 5.09
N VAL A 58 1.64 -17.67 6.20
CA VAL A 58 0.83 -16.45 6.23
C VAL A 58 1.72 -15.29 6.64
N PRO A 59 1.83 -14.22 5.83
CA PRO A 59 2.60 -13.04 6.22
C PRO A 59 1.91 -12.31 7.37
N VAL A 60 2.69 -11.94 8.39
CA VAL A 60 2.21 -11.15 9.55
C VAL A 60 2.85 -9.76 9.63
N GLY A 61 3.57 -9.36 8.57
CA GLY A 61 4.24 -8.06 8.46
C GLY A 61 5.74 -8.12 8.75
N ALA A 62 6.46 -7.03 8.46
CA ALA A 62 7.91 -6.90 8.68
C ALA A 62 8.74 -8.11 8.20
N SER A 63 8.42 -8.64 7.01
CA SER A 63 9.06 -9.84 6.44
C SER A 63 8.96 -11.10 7.33
N SER A 64 7.98 -11.16 8.22
CA SER A 64 7.71 -12.28 9.12
C SER A 64 6.50 -13.09 8.66
N PHE A 65 6.56 -14.40 8.88
CA PHE A 65 5.56 -15.35 8.44
C PHE A 65 5.22 -16.33 9.57
N VAL A 66 3.98 -16.80 9.60
CA VAL A 66 3.52 -17.85 10.52
C VAL A 66 2.97 -19.03 9.72
N THR A 67 3.18 -20.24 10.21
CA THR A 67 2.57 -21.44 9.64
C THR A 67 1.11 -21.52 10.06
N ALA A 68 0.21 -21.75 9.11
CA ALA A 68 -1.21 -21.97 9.36
C ALA A 68 -1.70 -23.19 8.59
N LYS A 69 -2.73 -23.85 9.11
CA LYS A 69 -3.39 -24.99 8.45
C LYS A 69 -4.69 -24.54 7.80
N VAL A 70 -4.88 -24.90 6.54
CA VAL A 70 -6.08 -24.51 5.77
C VAL A 70 -7.28 -25.34 6.20
N THR A 71 -8.39 -24.68 6.53
CA THR A 71 -9.67 -25.30 6.90
C THR A 71 -10.56 -25.51 5.67
N ALA A 72 -11.58 -26.36 5.80
CA ALA A 72 -12.66 -26.43 4.81
C ALA A 72 -13.27 -25.03 4.58
N SER A 73 -13.29 -24.57 3.33
CA SER A 73 -13.87 -23.29 2.90
C SER A 73 -13.26 -22.04 3.56
N PRO A 74 -12.04 -21.63 3.18
CA PRO A 74 -11.44 -20.39 3.68
C PRO A 74 -12.32 -19.19 3.30
N LYS A 75 -12.72 -18.40 4.31
CA LYS A 75 -13.41 -17.12 4.14
C LYS A 75 -12.49 -16.00 4.60
N ALA A 76 -12.58 -14.86 3.92
CA ALA A 76 -11.89 -13.64 4.31
C ALA A 76 -12.92 -12.61 4.77
N VAL A 77 -12.55 -11.82 5.77
CA VAL A 77 -13.31 -10.63 6.19
C VAL A 77 -12.63 -9.42 5.56
N VAL A 78 -13.37 -8.64 4.78
CA VAL A 78 -12.84 -7.50 4.01
C VAL A 78 -13.44 -6.21 4.54
N GLY A 79 -12.59 -5.28 4.97
CA GLY A 79 -13.02 -3.93 5.35
C GLY A 79 -13.39 -3.09 4.12
N ILE A 80 -14.56 -2.45 4.16
CA ILE A 80 -15.06 -1.59 3.07
C ILE A 80 -15.08 -0.10 3.46
N GLY A 81 -14.47 0.24 4.59
CA GLY A 81 -14.43 1.60 5.14
C GLY A 81 -15.55 1.87 6.15
N ASN A 82 -15.52 3.06 6.75
CA ASN A 82 -16.49 3.47 7.78
C ASN A 82 -16.67 2.46 8.94
N LYS A 83 -15.60 1.73 9.32
CA LYS A 83 -15.63 0.67 10.33
C LYS A 83 -16.57 -0.51 10.00
N VAL A 84 -16.86 -0.73 8.72
CA VAL A 84 -17.66 -1.85 8.22
C VAL A 84 -16.77 -2.89 7.54
N SER A 85 -17.06 -4.17 7.79
CA SER A 85 -16.42 -5.31 7.14
C SER A 85 -17.46 -6.36 6.72
N VAL A 86 -17.17 -7.09 5.64
CA VAL A 86 -18.03 -8.14 5.07
C VAL A 86 -17.28 -9.45 4.84
#